data_AF-A0A972THI3-F1
#
_entry.id   AF-A0A972THI3-F1
#
_cell.length_a   1.000
_cell.length_b   1.000
_cell.length_c   1.000
_cell.angle_alpha   90.00
_cell.angle_beta   90.00
_cell.angle_gamma   90.00
#
_symmetry.space_group_name_H-M   'P 1'
#
loop_
_entity.id
_entity.type
_entity.pdbx_description
1 polymer ?
#
loop_
_entity_poly.entity_id
_entity_poly.type
_entity_poly.pdbx_seq_one_letter_code
_entity_poly.pdbx_strand_id
1 'polypeptide(L)'
;MDTALIPPAGAYILGIPAVVFSVLVPVTGTGVFAYIIAKRIAPLFSAAPDPRLDRLKKRFIYMLKYAVGQYRQPRYLLAGIIHIVIFAGFIILSIHSASLVLIGISEGFAASVS
;
A
#
# COMPACT_ATOMS: atom_id res chain seq x y z
N MET A 1 5.81 -36.73 13.34
CA MET A 1 4.52 -36.67 12.63
C MET A 1 4.52 -35.36 11.89
N ASP A 2 4.94 -35.38 10.63
CA ASP A 2 5.02 -34.19 9.81
C ASP A 2 3.61 -33.64 9.62
N THR A 3 3.34 -32.48 10.20
CA THR A 3 2.13 -31.72 9.93
C THR A 3 2.17 -31.34 8.46
N ALA A 4 1.55 -32.15 7.60
CA ALA A 4 1.41 -31.85 6.19
C ALA A 4 0.76 -30.46 6.08
N LEU A 5 1.59 -29.47 5.73
CA LEU A 5 1.16 -28.12 5.48
C LEU A 5 0.26 -28.18 4.25
N ILE A 6 -1.05 -28.30 4.47
CA ILE A 6 -2.03 -28.18 3.39
C ILE A 6 -1.76 -26.82 2.75
N PRO A 7 -1.39 -26.75 1.46
CA PRO A 7 -1.19 -25.49 0.80
C PRO A 7 -2.50 -24.69 0.91
N PRO A 8 -2.49 -23.42 1.33
CA PRO A 8 -3.70 -22.62 1.50
C PRO A 8 -4.52 -22.50 0.20
N ALA A 9 -3.94 -22.84 -0.96
CA ALA A 9 -4.62 -22.98 -2.25
C ALA A 9 -5.59 -24.18 -2.31
N GLY A 10 -5.36 -25.25 -1.55
CA GLY A 10 -6.21 -26.44 -1.47
C GLY A 10 -7.23 -26.42 -0.32
N ALA A 11 -7.26 -25.34 0.47
CA ALA A 11 -8.19 -25.20 1.58
C ALA A 11 -9.58 -24.80 1.06
N TYR A 12 -10.60 -25.53 1.49
CA TYR A 12 -12.00 -25.18 1.24
C TYR A 12 -12.53 -24.40 2.42
N ILE A 13 -12.92 -23.16 2.20
CA ILE A 13 -13.64 -22.36 3.19
C ILE A 13 -15.11 -22.45 2.82
N LEU A 14 -15.93 -23.10 3.66
CA LEU A 14 -17.39 -23.24 3.45
C LEU A 14 -17.76 -23.90 2.10
N GLY A 15 -16.93 -24.81 1.59
CA GLY A 15 -17.16 -25.50 0.31
C GLY A 15 -16.69 -24.73 -0.94
N ILE A 16 -16.12 -23.53 -0.77
CA ILE A 16 -15.56 -22.72 -1.86
C ILE A 16 -14.03 -22.78 -1.77
N PRO A 17 -13.32 -23.01 -2.90
CA PRO A 17 -11.86 -22.95 -2.92
C PRO A 17 -11.36 -21.58 -2.42
N ALA A 18 -10.43 -21.58 -1.46
CA ALA A 18 -9.87 -20.35 -0.87
C ALA A 18 -9.22 -19.41 -1.90
N VAL A 19 -8.84 -19.93 -3.07
CA VAL A 19 -8.34 -19.17 -4.23
C VAL A 19 -9.34 -18.12 -4.73
N VAL A 20 -10.64 -18.39 -4.63
CA VAL A 20 -11.67 -17.41 -5.03
C VAL A 20 -11.60 -16.19 -4.11
N PHE A 21 -11.48 -16.41 -2.79
CA PHE A 21 -11.36 -15.32 -1.83
C PHE A 21 -10.03 -14.57 -1.96
N SER A 22 -8.94 -15.25 -2.28
CA SER A 22 -7.63 -14.62 -2.44
C SER A 22 -7.58 -13.63 -3.62
N VAL A 23 -8.40 -13.80 -4.65
CA VAL A 23 -8.52 -12.86 -5.78
C VAL A 23 -9.64 -11.83 -5.52
N LEU A 24 -10.79 -12.29 -5.01
CA LEU A 24 -11.97 -11.45 -4.87
C LEU A 24 -11.78 -10.35 -3.82
N VAL A 25 -11.11 -10.65 -2.69
CA VAL A 25 -10.84 -9.67 -1.62
C VAL A 25 -9.92 -8.53 -2.09
N PRO A 26 -8.75 -8.78 -2.72
CA PRO A 26 -7.91 -7.71 -3.26
C PRO A 26 -8.58 -6.91 -4.37
N VAL A 27 -9.30 -7.57 -5.29
CA VAL A 27 -9.96 -6.89 -6.41
C VAL A 27 -11.07 -5.96 -5.92
N THR A 28 -11.93 -6.44 -5.02
CA THR A 28 -13.00 -5.61 -4.44
C THR A 28 -12.44 -4.49 -3.58
N GLY A 29 -11.44 -4.78 -2.72
CA GLY A 29 -10.76 -3.76 -1.92
C GLY A 29 -10.12 -2.66 -2.76
N THR A 30 -9.39 -3.04 -3.82
CA THR A 30 -8.74 -2.08 -4.74
C THR A 30 -9.77 -1.28 -5.53
N GLY A 31 -10.87 -1.92 -5.98
CA GLY A 31 -11.94 -1.24 -6.70
C GLY A 31 -12.66 -0.18 -5.86
N VAL A 32 -13.01 -0.52 -4.61
CA VAL A 32 -13.64 0.42 -3.66
C VAL A 32 -12.67 1.56 -3.32
N PHE A 33 -11.39 1.24 -3.08
CA PHE A 33 -10.37 2.24 -2.81
C PHE A 33 -10.18 3.20 -3.99
N ALA A 34 -10.09 2.69 -5.22
CA ALA A 34 -10.00 3.49 -6.44
C ALA A 34 -11.21 4.42 -6.61
N TYR A 35 -12.43 3.93 -6.34
CA TYR A 35 -13.65 4.74 -6.37
C TYR A 35 -13.61 5.89 -5.35
N ILE A 36 -13.17 5.61 -4.11
CA ILE A 36 -13.03 6.63 -3.07
C ILE A 36 -11.99 7.69 -3.46
N ILE A 37 -10.83 7.26 -3.98
CA ILE A 37 -9.79 8.18 -4.47
C ILE A 37 -10.33 9.05 -5.60
N ALA A 38 -10.97 8.46 -6.62
CA ALA A 38 -11.49 9.19 -7.77
C ALA A 38 -12.47 10.28 -7.33
N LYS A 39 -13.38 9.95 -6.39
CA LYS A 39 -14.36 10.91 -5.85
C LYS A 39 -13.70 12.02 -5.02
N ARG A 40 -12.60 11.74 -4.31
CA ARG A 40 -11.83 12.74 -3.54
C ARG A 40 -10.95 13.62 -4.43
N ILE A 41 -10.46 13.09 -5.55
CA ILE A 41 -9.61 13.79 -6.48
C ILE A 41 -10.42 14.71 -7.41
N ALA A 42 -11.63 14.32 -7.81
CA ALA A 42 -12.52 15.13 -8.64
C ALA A 42 -12.64 16.61 -8.18
N PRO A 43 -12.96 16.92 -6.91
CA PRO A 43 -13.02 18.31 -6.44
C PRO A 43 -11.64 19.00 -6.38
N LEU A 44 -10.54 18.26 -6.24
CA LEU A 44 -9.18 18.83 -6.26
C LEU A 44 -8.77 19.30 -7.67
N PHE A 45 -9.28 18.64 -8.71
CA PHE A 45 -9.09 19.08 -10.10
C PHE A 45 -10.03 20.22 -10.49
N SER A 46 -11.21 20.30 -9.88
CA SER A 46 -12.14 21.43 -10.06
C SER A 46 -11.74 22.69 -9.29
N ALA A 47 -10.73 22.63 -8.43
CA ALA A 47 -10.19 23.80 -7.74
C ALA A 47 -9.39 24.70 -8.69
N ALA A 48 -9.31 26.00 -8.38
CA ALA A 48 -8.69 27.03 -9.21
C ALA A 48 -7.30 26.61 -9.74
N PRO A 49 -6.98 26.88 -11.04
CA PRO A 49 -5.68 26.56 -11.61
C PRO A 49 -4.59 27.39 -10.93
N ASP A 50 -3.88 26.78 -9.99
CA ASP A 50 -2.58 27.27 -9.53
C ASP A 50 -1.53 26.78 -10.54
N PRO A 51 -0.62 27.62 -11.08
CA PRO A 51 0.49 27.17 -11.92
C PRO A 51 1.48 26.31 -11.10
N ARG A 52 1.11 25.05 -10.85
CA ARG A 52 1.84 24.11 -9.98
C ARG A 52 3.18 23.64 -10.55
N LEU A 53 3.39 23.85 -11.85
CA LEU A 53 4.57 23.40 -12.59
C LEU A 53 5.72 24.41 -12.57
N ASP A 54 5.53 25.63 -12.05
CA ASP A 54 6.52 26.71 -12.21
C ASP A 54 7.84 26.47 -11.44
N ARG A 55 7.91 25.52 -10.50
CA ARG A 55 9.14 25.21 -9.73
C ARG A 55 9.24 23.74 -9.33
N LEU A 56 9.02 22.82 -10.26
CA LEU A 56 9.00 21.37 -10.00
C LEU A 56 10.23 20.87 -9.22
N LYS A 57 11.44 21.30 -9.60
CA LYS A 57 12.69 20.91 -8.92
C LYS A 57 12.70 21.33 -7.44
N LYS A 58 12.35 22.59 -7.15
CA LYS A 58 12.29 23.10 -5.76
C LYS A 58 11.18 22.39 -4.96
N ARG A 59 10.01 22.17 -5.57
CA ARG A 59 8.88 21.46 -4.94
C ARG A 59 9.22 20.00 -4.66
N PHE A 60 9.93 19.31 -5.55
CA PHE A 60 10.38 17.93 -5.34
C PHE A 60 11.36 17.83 -4.17
N ILE A 61 12.34 18.74 -4.09
CA ILE A 61 13.29 18.80 -2.97
C ILE A 61 12.56 19.09 -1.65
N TYR A 62 11.61 20.04 -1.64
CA TYR A 62 10.81 20.31 -0.45
C TYR A 62 9.89 19.16 -0.07
N MET A 63 9.25 18.50 -1.04
CA MET A 63 8.48 17.28 -0.83
C MET A 63 9.36 16.21 -0.17
N LEU A 64 10.56 15.95 -0.71
CA LEU A 64 11.47 14.97 -0.11
C LEU A 64 11.90 15.38 1.31
N LYS A 65 12.29 16.63 1.50
CA LYS A 65 12.75 17.15 2.81
C LYS A 65 11.66 17.12 3.88
N TYR A 66 10.43 17.48 3.53
CA TYR A 66 9.33 17.59 4.50
C TYR A 66 8.49 16.31 4.62
N ALA A 67 8.27 15.58 3.52
CA ALA A 67 7.51 14.34 3.53
C ALA A 67 8.35 13.14 4.00
N VAL A 68 9.55 12.96 3.45
CA VAL A 68 10.43 11.83 3.81
C VAL A 68 11.32 12.20 5.00
N GLY A 69 11.95 13.38 4.96
CA GLY A 69 12.80 13.85 6.05
C GLY A 69 12.04 14.28 7.30
N GLN A 70 10.69 14.31 7.26
CA GLN A 70 9.81 14.68 8.38
C GLN A 70 10.25 15.95 9.14
N TYR A 71 10.92 16.88 8.46
CA TYR A 71 11.67 18.00 9.08
C TYR A 71 10.80 18.97 9.91
N ARG A 72 9.47 18.90 9.78
CA ARG A 72 8.51 19.72 10.54
C ARG A 72 8.04 19.07 11.85
N GLN A 73 8.22 17.75 11.98
CA GLN A 73 7.81 16.95 13.14
C GLN A 73 8.59 17.20 14.46
N PRO A 74 9.85 17.69 14.47
CA PRO A 74 10.59 17.94 15.72
C PRO A 74 9.98 19.02 16.63
N ARG A 75 9.03 19.82 16.12
CA ARG A 75 8.30 20.82 16.94
C ARG A 75 7.45 20.17 18.03
N TYR A 76 6.98 18.94 17.82
CA TYR A 76 6.25 18.12 18.79
C TYR A 76 6.87 16.72 18.80
N LEU A 77 7.98 16.55 19.53
CA LEU A 77 8.82 15.34 19.54
C LEU A 77 8.02 14.03 19.64
N LEU A 78 7.04 13.95 20.54
CA LEU A 78 6.20 12.75 20.70
C LEU A 78 5.35 12.45 19.46
N ALA A 79 4.65 13.46 18.93
CA ALA A 79 3.84 13.30 17.73
C ALA A 79 4.72 12.94 16.52
N GLY A 80 5.94 13.50 16.46
CA GLY A 80 6.92 13.18 15.44
C GLY A 80 7.36 11.73 15.46
N ILE A 81 7.79 11.22 16.62
CA ILE A 81 8.20 9.82 16.80
C ILE A 81 7.08 8.87 16.37
N ILE A 82 5.85 9.12 16.81
CA ILE A 82 4.68 8.31 16.43
C ILE A 82 4.49 8.32 14.90
N HIS A 83 4.60 9.48 14.25
CA HIS A 83 4.49 9.56 12.78
C HIS A 83 5.60 8.80 12.06
N ILE A 84 6.84 8.80 12.57
CA ILE A 84 7.95 8.04 11.96
C ILE A 84 7.63 6.54 12.00
N VAL A 85 7.20 6.05 13.17
CA VAL A 85 6.89 4.63 13.39
C VAL A 85 5.72 4.18 12.53
N ILE A 86 4.63 4.95 12.51
CA ILE A 86 3.46 4.65 11.68
C ILE A 86 3.84 4.65 10.19
N PHE A 87 4.63 5.63 9.74
CA PHE A 87 5.08 5.70 8.35
C PHE A 87 5.95 4.50 7.96
N ALA A 88 6.89 4.10 8.80
CA ALA A 88 7.70 2.91 8.59
C ALA A 88 6.83 1.63 8.53
N GLY A 89 5.87 1.50 9.44
CA GLY A 89 4.91 0.39 9.43
C GLY A 89 4.08 0.33 8.14
N PHE A 90 3.61 1.47 7.64
CA PHE A 90 2.90 1.55 6.35
C PHE A 90 3.77 1.13 5.17
N ILE A 91 5.05 1.49 5.14
CA ILE A 91 5.98 1.06 4.09
C ILE A 91 6.13 -0.46 4.10
N ILE A 92 6.41 -1.05 5.26
CA ILE A 92 6.58 -2.50 5.41
C ILE A 92 5.30 -3.24 4.99
N LEU A 93 4.14 -2.79 5.48
CA LEU A 93 2.85 -3.37 5.14
C LEU A 93 2.54 -3.26 3.64
N SER A 94 2.88 -2.13 3.01
CA SER A 94 2.66 -1.92 1.57
C SER A 94 3.51 -2.87 0.73
N ILE A 95 4.79 -3.03 1.08
CA ILE A 95 5.69 -3.98 0.41
C ILE A 95 5.18 -5.41 0.59
N HIS A 96 4.83 -5.80 1.83
CA HIS A 96 4.31 -7.13 2.11
C HIS A 96 3.02 -7.45 1.35
N SER A 97 2.07 -6.51 1.34
CA SER A 97 0.82 -6.63 0.59
C SER A 97 1.08 -6.77 -0.92
N ALA A 98 1.98 -5.96 -1.48
CA ALA A 98 2.38 -6.08 -2.89
C ALA A 98 3.04 -7.45 -3.18
N SER A 99 3.90 -7.94 -2.28
CA SER A 99 4.52 -9.27 -2.40
C SER A 99 3.47 -10.39 -2.39
N LEU A 100 2.45 -10.32 -1.53
CA LEU A 100 1.37 -11.33 -1.49
C LEU A 100 0.57 -11.36 -2.79
N VAL A 101 0.28 -10.19 -3.37
CA VAL A 101 -0.39 -10.10 -4.68
C VAL A 101 0.49 -10.68 -5.80
N LEU A 102 1.80 -10.39 -5.80
CA LEU A 102 2.75 -10.92 -6.78
C LEU A 102 2.93 -12.44 -6.67
N ILE A 103 3.02 -12.98 -5.46
CA ILE A 103 3.09 -14.43 -5.20
C ILE A 103 1.78 -15.12 -5.61
N GLY A 104 0.64 -14.48 -5.38
CA GLY A 104 -0.66 -14.99 -5.82
C GLY A 104 -0.86 -15.04 -7.35
N ILE A 105 -0.08 -14.26 -8.11
CA ILE A 105 -0.13 -14.23 -9.59
C ILE A 105 0.83 -15.25 -10.22
N SER A 106 1.93 -15.60 -9.54
CA SER A 106 2.88 -16.60 -10.03
C SER A 106 3.32 -17.55 -8.92
N GLU A 107 2.94 -18.83 -9.05
CA GLU A 107 3.41 -19.90 -8.16
C GLU A 107 4.96 -20.04 -8.16
N GLY A 108 5.66 -19.46 -9.14
CA GLY A 108 7.11 -19.55 -9.31
C GLY A 108 7.97 -18.54 -8.53
N PHE A 109 7.43 -17.47 -7.94
CA PHE A 109 8.26 -16.48 -7.21
C PHE A 109 8.68 -16.95 -5.81
N ALA A 110 7.96 -17.92 -5.23
CA ALA A 110 8.32 -18.54 -3.96
C ALA A 110 9.65 -19.33 -4.04
N ALA A 111 10.05 -19.78 -5.24
CA ALA A 111 11.25 -20.58 -5.44
C ALA A 111 12.53 -19.77 -5.73
N SER A 112 12.44 -18.46 -6.00
CA SER A 112 13.62 -17.61 -6.29
C SER A 112 14.04 -16.71 -5.12
N VAL A 113 13.29 -16.73 -4.01
CA VAL A 113 13.55 -15.95 -2.78
C VAL A 113 13.72 -16.88 -1.57
N SER A 114 14.26 -18.08 -1.81
CA SER A 114 14.77 -19.00 -0.78
C SER A 114 16.28 -19.16 -0.95
#